data_AF-A0A950J2A6-F1
#
_entry.id   AF-A0A950J2A6-F1
#
_cell.length_a   1.000
_cell.length_b   1.000
_cell.length_c   1.000
_cell.angle_alpha   90.00
_cell.angle_beta   90.00
_cell.angle_gamma   90.00
#
_symmetry.space_group_name_H-M   'P 1'
#
loop_
_entity.id
_entity.type
_entity.pdbx_description
1 polymer ?
#
loop_
_entity_poly.entity_id
_entity_poly.type
_entity_poly.pdbx_seq_one_letter_code
_entity_poly.pdbx_strand_id
1 'polypeptide(L)'
;MSTQPVFIPVGDLADGFAPDSHILPASPVLQGQQLVLHFADGSRASLHAGEQHCQLEALEHGTAAGFTGQGHYRASSLRPGIVLLDLLPEHTHGHSLSLVLDVSRGLFTAVAGQLPQADDVARSAFSRVMS
;
A
#
# COMPACT_ATOMS: atom_id res chain seq x y z
N MET A 1 -15.31 7.99 -37.68
CA MET A 1 -15.15 7.24 -36.42
C MET A 1 -13.92 7.81 -35.73
N SER A 2 -14.03 8.24 -34.47
CA SER A 2 -12.87 8.72 -33.71
C SER A 2 -11.84 7.60 -33.62
N THR A 3 -10.60 7.88 -34.04
CA THR A 3 -9.46 6.93 -34.07
C THR A 3 -8.72 6.87 -32.72
N GLN A 4 -9.28 7.44 -31.66
CA GLN A 4 -8.63 7.42 -30.35
C GLN A 4 -8.89 6.08 -29.63
N PRO A 5 -7.83 5.48 -29.05
CA PRO A 5 -7.97 4.29 -28.23
C PRO A 5 -8.85 4.59 -27.00
N VAL A 6 -9.66 3.61 -26.63
CA VAL A 6 -10.56 3.69 -25.48
C VAL A 6 -9.79 3.32 -24.22
N PHE A 7 -9.87 4.17 -23.19
CA PHE A 7 -9.37 3.87 -21.85
C PHE A 7 -10.46 3.14 -21.05
N ILE A 8 -10.05 2.22 -20.18
CA ILE A 8 -10.95 1.46 -19.30
C ILE A 8 -10.70 1.82 -17.82
N PRO A 9 -11.70 1.64 -16.93
CA PRO A 9 -11.51 1.71 -15.49
C PRO A 9 -10.50 0.67 -14.97
N VAL A 10 -9.89 0.96 -13.81
CA VAL A 10 -8.96 0.02 -13.15
C VAL A 10 -9.67 -1.26 -12.68
N GLY A 11 -10.98 -1.22 -12.40
CA GLY A 11 -11.78 -2.41 -12.09
C GLY A 11 -11.78 -3.41 -13.24
N ASP A 12 -12.11 -2.96 -14.45
CA ASP A 12 -12.09 -3.79 -15.67
C ASP A 12 -10.69 -4.36 -15.95
N LEU A 13 -9.64 -3.61 -15.60
CA LEU A 13 -8.26 -4.09 -15.68
C LEU A 13 -8.00 -5.24 -14.68
N ALA A 14 -8.51 -5.14 -13.44
CA ALA A 14 -8.33 -6.17 -12.43
C ALA A 14 -8.94 -7.51 -12.88
N ASP A 15 -10.12 -7.47 -13.49
CA ASP A 15 -10.78 -8.66 -14.04
C ASP A 15 -9.93 -9.33 -15.14
N GLY A 16 -9.27 -8.53 -15.99
CA GLY A 16 -8.36 -9.03 -17.02
C GLY A 16 -7.07 -9.65 -16.48
N PHE A 17 -6.61 -9.25 -15.29
CA PHE A 17 -5.38 -9.74 -14.64
C PHE A 17 -5.61 -10.93 -13.70
N ALA A 18 -6.85 -11.19 -13.29
CA ALA A 18 -7.18 -12.25 -12.34
C ALA A 18 -6.91 -13.69 -12.82
N PRO A 19 -7.33 -14.12 -14.02
CA PRO A 19 -7.15 -15.50 -14.45
C PRO A 19 -5.69 -15.80 -14.77
N ASP A 20 -5.21 -16.99 -14.37
CA ASP A 20 -3.85 -17.49 -14.62
C ASP A 20 -2.72 -16.48 -14.30
N SER A 21 -2.96 -15.62 -13.30
CA SER A 21 -1.99 -14.62 -12.90
C SER A 21 -0.70 -15.26 -12.39
N HIS A 22 0.45 -14.69 -12.75
CA HIS A 22 1.75 -15.08 -12.22
C HIS A 22 2.04 -14.41 -10.87
N ILE A 23 1.01 -14.25 -10.04
CA ILE A 23 1.15 -13.65 -8.73
C ILE A 23 1.99 -14.56 -7.82
N LEU A 24 2.87 -13.95 -7.03
CA LEU A 24 3.68 -14.69 -6.05
C LEU A 24 2.77 -15.40 -5.03
N PRO A 25 3.21 -16.51 -4.42
CA PRO A 25 2.49 -17.07 -3.28
C PRO A 25 2.54 -16.12 -2.07
N ALA A 26 1.56 -16.25 -1.18
CA ALA A 26 1.57 -15.55 0.10
C ALA A 26 2.75 -16.03 0.96
N SER A 27 3.39 -15.10 1.66
CA SER A 27 4.50 -15.40 2.58
C SER A 27 4.01 -15.35 4.03
N PRO A 28 4.23 -16.42 4.82
CA PRO A 28 3.83 -16.44 6.23
C PRO A 28 4.83 -15.72 7.15
N VAL A 29 5.93 -15.16 6.62
CA VAL A 29 7.06 -14.62 7.40
C VAL A 29 6.64 -13.57 8.44
N LEU A 30 5.60 -12.79 8.15
CA LEU A 30 5.11 -11.74 9.05
C LEU A 30 4.02 -12.21 10.02
N GLN A 31 3.48 -13.42 9.86
CA GLN A 31 2.38 -13.90 10.70
C GLN A 31 2.83 -14.05 12.15
N GLY A 32 2.07 -13.44 13.07
CA GLY A 32 2.38 -13.37 14.49
C GLY A 32 3.47 -12.35 14.86
N GLN A 33 4.05 -11.63 13.91
CA GLN A 33 5.12 -10.67 14.19
C GLN A 33 4.55 -9.35 14.72
N GLN A 34 5.32 -8.73 15.62
CA GLN A 34 5.12 -7.37 16.08
C GLN A 34 6.40 -6.58 15.82
N LEU A 35 6.29 -5.54 14.99
CA LEU A 35 7.43 -4.71 14.60
C LEU A 35 7.17 -3.25 15.01
N VAL A 36 8.24 -2.53 15.33
CA VAL A 36 8.21 -1.08 15.48
C VAL A 36 9.01 -0.48 14.32
N LEU A 37 8.33 0.32 13.51
CA LEU A 37 8.89 1.03 12.37
C LEU A 37 9.42 2.38 12.84
N HIS A 38 10.73 2.61 12.69
CA HIS A 38 11.39 3.86 13.06
C HIS A 38 11.65 4.70 11.81
N PHE A 39 10.94 5.80 11.65
CA PHE A 39 11.09 6.70 10.50
C PHE A 39 12.27 7.66 10.70
N ALA A 40 12.72 8.26 9.59
CA ALA A 40 13.89 9.15 9.59
C ALA A 40 13.70 10.44 10.40
N ASP A 41 12.46 10.90 10.58
CA ASP A 41 12.11 12.05 11.42
C ASP A 41 11.99 11.71 12.92
N GLY A 42 12.28 10.45 13.29
CA GLY A 42 12.18 9.94 14.65
C GLY A 42 10.79 9.42 15.02
N SER A 43 9.76 9.71 14.21
CA SER A 43 8.41 9.20 14.46
C SER A 43 8.34 7.68 14.30
N ARG A 44 7.42 7.05 15.03
CA ARG A 44 7.30 5.59 15.09
C ARG A 44 5.90 5.11 14.80
N ALA A 45 5.80 3.93 14.19
CA ALA A 45 4.55 3.19 14.04
C ALA A 45 4.73 1.74 14.49
N SER A 46 3.71 1.15 15.11
CA SER A 46 3.67 -0.30 15.38
C SER A 46 2.99 -1.03 14.22
N LEU A 47 3.51 -2.20 13.88
CA LEU A 47 2.88 -3.17 12.99
C LEU A 47 2.60 -4.45 13.78
N HIS A 48 1.34 -4.84 13.84
CA HIS A 48 0.90 -6.13 14.36
C HIS A 48 0.36 -6.94 13.19
N ALA A 49 1.06 -8.00 12.78
CA ALA A 49 0.65 -8.83 11.65
C ALA A 49 0.13 -10.18 12.16
N GLY A 50 -1.17 -10.42 12.02
CA GLY A 50 -1.80 -11.73 12.24
C GLY A 50 -1.70 -12.62 11.00
N GLU A 51 -2.46 -13.71 10.95
CA GLU A 51 -2.45 -14.63 9.81
C GLU A 51 -3.01 -14.01 8.52
N GLN A 52 -4.12 -13.27 8.64
CA GLN A 52 -4.85 -12.68 7.49
C GLN A 52 -5.13 -11.18 7.63
N HIS A 53 -5.00 -10.65 8.85
CA HIS A 53 -5.24 -9.24 9.16
C HIS A 53 -3.99 -8.64 9.78
N CYS A 54 -3.76 -7.36 9.53
CA CYS A 54 -2.75 -6.60 10.23
C CYS A 54 -3.30 -5.26 10.71
N GLN A 55 -2.60 -4.67 11.67
CA GLN A 55 -2.84 -3.33 12.18
C GLN A 55 -1.53 -2.54 12.14
N LEU A 56 -1.59 -1.36 11.56
CA LEU A 56 -0.58 -0.31 11.61
C LEU A 56 -1.11 0.84 12.46
N GLU A 57 -0.33 1.28 13.44
CA GLU A 57 -0.70 2.38 14.33
C GLU A 57 0.48 3.34 14.52
N ALA A 58 0.26 4.62 14.22
CA ALA A 58 1.23 5.66 14.52
C ALA A 58 1.31 5.88 16.04
N LEU A 59 2.51 5.80 16.61
CA LEU A 59 2.76 6.03 18.03
C LEU A 59 3.03 7.51 18.34
N GLU A 60 3.47 8.25 17.32
CA GLU A 60 3.89 9.65 17.40
C GLU A 60 3.41 10.42 16.15
N HIS A 61 3.27 11.74 16.28
CA HIS A 61 3.04 12.60 15.12
C HIS A 61 4.31 12.70 14.25
N GLY A 62 4.12 12.93 12.95
CA GLY A 62 5.19 13.01 11.96
C GLY A 62 4.86 12.17 10.74
N THR A 63 5.88 11.66 10.08
CA THR A 63 5.75 10.78 8.90
C THR A 63 4.95 9.52 9.23
N ALA A 64 5.13 8.96 10.43
CA ALA A 64 4.39 7.78 10.90
C ALA A 64 2.87 7.96 10.91
N ALA A 65 2.37 9.20 11.05
CA ALA A 65 0.93 9.46 11.06
C ALA A 65 0.21 9.03 9.77
N GLY A 66 0.93 9.00 8.64
CA GLY A 66 0.43 8.49 7.37
C GLY A 66 0.33 6.97 7.28
N PHE A 67 0.76 6.23 8.30
CA PHE A 67 0.78 4.77 8.35
C PHE A 67 -0.09 4.26 9.50
N THR A 68 -1.37 4.60 9.44
CA THR A 68 -2.39 4.10 10.37
C THR A 68 -3.49 3.41 9.58
N GLY A 69 -3.85 2.20 10.00
CA GLY A 69 -4.90 1.43 9.34
C GLY A 69 -4.92 -0.02 9.79
N GLN A 70 -6.04 -0.67 9.61
CA GLN A 70 -6.19 -2.10 9.88
C GLN A 70 -7.01 -2.76 8.79
N GLY A 71 -6.83 -4.07 8.63
CA GLY A 71 -7.64 -4.86 7.72
C GLY A 71 -6.89 -6.05 7.14
N HIS A 72 -7.48 -6.64 6.10
CA HIS A 72 -6.84 -7.68 5.32
C HIS A 72 -5.57 -7.17 4.63
N TYR A 73 -4.51 -7.96 4.72
CA TYR A 73 -3.25 -7.65 4.07
C TYR A 73 -2.77 -8.83 3.23
N ARG A 74 -1.83 -8.53 2.34
CA ARG A 74 -1.11 -9.54 1.57
C ARG A 74 0.38 -9.36 1.79
N ALA A 75 1.04 -10.41 2.27
CA ALA A 75 2.50 -10.49 2.29
C ALA A 75 3.00 -11.42 1.18
N SER A 76 4.05 -11.01 0.47
CA SER A 76 4.73 -11.85 -0.51
C SER A 76 6.23 -11.56 -0.55
N SER A 77 7.02 -12.52 -1.01
CA SER A 77 8.48 -12.40 -1.06
C SER A 77 9.00 -12.81 -2.43
N LEU A 78 9.51 -11.83 -3.19
CA LEU A 78 10.19 -12.07 -4.46
C LEU A 78 11.64 -12.55 -4.24
N ARG A 79 12.28 -12.02 -3.19
CA ARG A 79 13.65 -12.32 -2.81
C ARG A 79 13.68 -12.75 -1.34
N PRO A 80 14.39 -13.83 -0.99
CA PRO A 80 14.51 -14.27 0.41
C PRO A 80 14.93 -13.13 1.35
N GLY A 81 14.24 -13.04 2.49
CA GLY A 81 14.49 -12.01 3.51
C GLY A 81 13.86 -10.65 3.23
N ILE A 82 13.31 -10.42 2.03
CA ILE A 82 12.57 -9.19 1.67
C ILE A 82 11.10 -9.53 1.49
N VAL A 83 10.24 -8.86 2.26
CA VAL A 83 8.79 -9.07 2.24
C VAL A 83 8.10 -7.78 1.81
N LEU A 84 7.23 -7.88 0.81
CA LEU A 84 6.25 -6.84 0.48
C LEU A 84 4.97 -7.14 1.25
N LEU A 85 4.59 -6.27 2.18
CA LEU A 85 3.27 -6.20 2.79
C LEU A 85 2.46 -5.13 2.07
N ASP A 86 1.24 -5.46 1.68
CA ASP A 86 0.29 -4.52 1.09
C ASP A 86 -1.04 -4.59 1.86
N LEU A 87 -1.54 -3.44 2.29
CA LEU A 87 -2.74 -3.27 3.09
C LEU A 87 -3.63 -2.20 2.46
N LEU A 88 -4.92 -2.51 2.35
CA LEU A 88 -5.95 -1.52 2.08
C LEU A 88 -6.69 -1.27 3.39
N PRO A 89 -6.44 -0.14 4.08
CA PRO A 89 -7.09 0.13 5.35
C PRO A 89 -8.61 0.13 5.23
N GLU A 90 -9.25 -0.60 6.13
CA GLU A 90 -10.71 -0.59 6.23
C GLU A 90 -11.22 0.81 6.51
N HIS A 91 -12.43 1.10 6.01
CA HIS A 91 -13.12 2.38 6.20
C HIS A 91 -12.41 3.62 5.65
N THR A 92 -11.28 3.47 4.92
CA THR A 92 -10.54 4.59 4.33
C THR A 92 -10.49 4.44 2.81
N HIS A 93 -11.41 5.11 2.11
CA HIS A 93 -11.54 4.97 0.66
C HIS A 93 -10.35 5.56 -0.11
N GLY A 94 -9.87 4.78 -1.08
CA GLY A 94 -8.77 5.19 -1.97
C GLY A 94 -7.42 5.29 -1.26
N HIS A 95 -7.29 4.75 -0.05
CA HIS A 95 -6.04 4.71 0.69
C HIS A 95 -5.41 3.33 0.62
N SER A 96 -4.08 3.29 0.52
CA SER A 96 -3.29 2.05 0.49
C SER A 96 -1.99 2.26 1.27
N LEU A 97 -1.56 1.23 1.97
CA LEU A 97 -0.32 1.21 2.75
C LEU A 97 0.51 0.01 2.30
N SER A 98 1.70 0.27 1.77
CA SER A 98 2.63 -0.78 1.35
C SER A 98 3.95 -0.64 2.10
N LEU A 99 4.49 -1.76 2.58
CA LEU A 99 5.80 -1.84 3.23
C LEU A 99 6.68 -2.84 2.49
N VAL A 100 7.91 -2.44 2.17
CA VAL A 100 8.98 -3.37 1.80
C VAL A 100 9.88 -3.52 3.01
N LEU A 101 9.95 -4.74 3.56
CA LEU A 101 10.66 -5.08 4.79
C LEU A 101 11.87 -5.96 4.44
N ASP A 102 13.09 -5.49 4.71
CA ASP A 102 14.27 -6.35 4.78
C ASP A 102 14.41 -6.85 6.22
N VAL A 103 13.80 -8.01 6.45
CA VAL A 103 13.68 -8.63 7.78
C VAL A 103 15.06 -9.03 8.31
N SER A 104 16.00 -9.36 7.42
CA SER A 104 17.35 -9.77 7.82
C SER A 104 18.20 -8.62 8.35
N ARG A 105 17.94 -7.40 7.86
CA ARG A 105 18.70 -6.19 8.21
C ARG A 105 17.94 -5.23 9.13
N GLY A 106 16.65 -5.49 9.38
CA GLY A 106 15.79 -4.59 10.14
C GLY A 106 15.57 -3.25 9.44
N LEU A 107 15.49 -3.27 8.11
CA LEU A 107 15.26 -2.06 7.29
C LEU A 107 13.89 -2.13 6.64
N PHE A 108 13.33 -0.96 6.35
CA PHE A 108 12.07 -0.88 5.62
C PHE A 108 12.00 0.33 4.70
N THR A 109 11.08 0.26 3.75
CA THR A 109 10.57 1.40 2.99
C THR A 109 9.06 1.34 3.04
N ALA A 110 8.42 2.49 3.20
CA ALA A 110 6.99 2.59 3.38
C ALA A 110 6.38 3.55 2.35
N VAL A 111 5.24 3.18 1.80
CA VAL A 111 4.48 3.97 0.82
C VAL A 111 3.04 4.07 1.31
N ALA A 112 2.57 5.30 1.50
CA ALA A 112 1.18 5.61 1.75
C ALA A 112 0.59 6.26 0.49
N GLY A 113 -0.34 5.56 -0.16
CA GLY A 113 -1.00 6.03 -1.37
C GLY A 113 -2.38 6.60 -1.08
N GLN A 114 -2.76 7.67 -1.76
CA GLN A 114 -4.10 8.23 -1.72
C GLN A 114 -4.58 8.50 -3.15
N LEU A 115 -5.70 7.90 -3.54
CA LEU A 115 -6.37 8.25 -4.79
C LEU A 115 -6.95 9.67 -4.69
N PRO A 116 -6.90 10.43 -5.78
CA PRO A 116 -7.46 11.78 -5.83
C PRO A 116 -8.98 11.76 -5.65
N GLN A 117 -9.52 12.88 -5.16
CA GLN A 117 -10.98 13.07 -5.11
C GLN A 117 -11.52 13.47 -6.48
N ALA A 118 -12.84 13.40 -6.66
CA ALA A 118 -13.49 13.75 -7.93
C ALA A 118 -13.14 15.18 -8.40
N ASP A 119 -13.13 16.15 -7.48
CA ASP A 119 -12.79 17.54 -7.77
C ASP A 119 -11.33 17.71 -8.22
N ASP A 120 -10.41 16.90 -7.67
CA ASP A 120 -9.03 16.88 -8.13
C ASP A 120 -8.96 16.35 -9.58
N VAL A 121 -9.65 15.25 -9.87
CA VAL A 121 -9.65 14.65 -11.21
C VAL A 121 -10.31 15.57 -12.25
N ALA A 122 -11.33 16.33 -11.87
CA ALA A 122 -12.00 17.29 -12.74
C ALA A 122 -11.08 18.43 -13.21
N ARG A 123 -10.00 18.73 -12.47
CA ARG A 123 -8.99 19.70 -12.90
C ARG A 123 -8.12 19.12 -14.01
N SER A 124 -8.31 19.64 -15.22
CA SER A 124 -7.53 19.25 -16.40
C SER A 124 -6.02 19.44 -16.20
N ALA A 125 -5.23 18.68 -16.96
CA ALA A 125 -3.77 18.83 -16.97
C ALA A 125 -3.34 20.26 -17.33
N PHE A 126 -3.99 20.91 -18.30
CA PHE A 126 -3.69 22.29 -18.69
C PHE A 126 -3.95 23.28 -17.54
N SER A 127 -5.08 23.14 -16.84
CA SER A 127 -5.42 23.98 -15.69
C SER A 127 -4.41 23.87 -14.54
N ARG A 128 -3.75 22.71 -14.37
CA ARG A 128 -2.72 22.48 -13.35
C ARG A 128 -1.38 23.14 -13.68
N VAL A 129 -1.06 23.33 -14.96
CA VAL A 129 0.17 24.02 -15.40
C VAL A 129 0.06 25.53 -15.18
N MET A 130 -1.15 26.07 -15.26
CA MET A 130 -1.40 27.51 -15.19
C MET A 130 -1.55 28.05 -13.75
N SER A 131 -1.61 27.17 -12.74
CA SER A 131 -1.74 27.52 -11.31
C SER A 131 -0.39 27.52 -10.61
#